data_AF-A0A223S2Y3-F1
#
_entry.id   AF-A0A223S2Y3-F1
#
_cell.length_a   1.000
_cell.length_b   1.000
_cell.length_c   1.000
_cell.angle_alpha   90.00
_cell.angle_beta   90.00
_cell.angle_gamma   90.00
#
_symmetry.space_group_name_H-M   'P 1'
#
loop_
_entity.id
_entity.type
_entity.pdbx_description
1 polymer ?
#
loop_
_entity_poly.entity_id
_entity_poly.type
_entity_poly.pdbx_seq_one_letter_code
_entity_poly.pdbx_strand_id
1 'polypeptide(L)'
;MSVTHSPETHALLIARIPSVTGRQLHEWFDKLEKGPGLTRCSERTNWLADEYQLSHGYAQAIVQEFDRRRRNRTAIPRQRP
;
A
#
# COMPACT_ATOMS: atom_id res chain seq x y z
N MET A 1 -11.00 -7.03 20.98
CA MET A 1 -11.83 -7.54 19.86
C MET A 1 -10.94 -7.56 18.63
N SER A 2 -10.54 -8.74 18.16
CA SER A 2 -9.68 -8.87 16.98
C SER A 2 -10.54 -8.66 15.75
N VAL A 3 -10.52 -7.45 15.19
CA VAL A 3 -11.10 -7.19 13.88
C VAL A 3 -10.20 -7.91 12.89
N THR A 4 -10.52 -9.17 12.60
CA THR A 4 -9.97 -9.88 11.45
C THR A 4 -10.35 -9.02 10.26
N HIS A 5 -9.41 -8.20 9.79
CA HIS A 5 -9.55 -7.41 8.59
C HIS A 5 -9.81 -8.41 7.45
N SER A 6 -11.08 -8.66 7.15
CA SER A 6 -11.45 -9.58 6.10
C SER A 6 -10.76 -9.12 4.82
N PRO A 7 -10.07 -10.02 4.09
CA PRO A 7 -9.37 -9.67 2.85
C PRO A 7 -10.32 -9.03 1.81
N GLU A 8 -11.62 -9.32 1.92
CA GLU A 8 -12.68 -8.72 1.12
C GLU A 8 -12.82 -7.20 1.35
N THR A 9 -12.76 -6.74 2.60
CA THR A 9 -12.80 -5.31 2.92
C THR A 9 -11.57 -4.58 2.38
N HIS A 10 -10.40 -5.22 2.46
CA HIS A 10 -9.17 -4.67 1.89
C HIS A 10 -9.26 -4.55 0.37
N ALA A 11 -9.73 -5.58 -0.33
CA ALA A 11 -9.91 -5.55 -1.77
C ALA A 11 -10.88 -4.45 -2.22
N LEU A 12 -11.99 -4.27 -1.51
CA LEU A 12 -12.96 -3.20 -1.79
C LEU A 12 -12.36 -1.81 -1.57
N LEU A 13 -11.56 -1.62 -0.50
CA LEU A 13 -10.86 -0.35 -0.27
C LEU A 13 -9.91 -0.04 -1.41
N ILE A 14 -9.06 -1.00 -1.78
CA ILE A 14 -8.10 -0.91 -2.89
C ILE A 14 -8.82 -0.55 -4.20
N ALA A 15 -9.92 -1.24 -4.52
CA ALA A 15 -10.70 -0.97 -5.73
C ALA A 15 -11.29 0.45 -5.78
N ARG A 16 -11.58 1.06 -4.62
CA ARG A 16 -12.13 2.42 -4.53
C ARG A 16 -11.09 3.53 -4.54
N ILE A 17 -9.82 3.24 -4.30
CA ILE A 17 -8.74 4.24 -4.32
C ILE A 17 -8.73 5.10 -5.59
N PRO A 18 -8.75 4.55 -6.82
CA PRO A 18 -8.73 5.38 -8.02
C PRO A 18 -9.93 6.34 -8.10
N SER A 19 -11.10 5.91 -7.65
CA SER A 19 -12.31 6.73 -7.64
C SER A 19 -12.31 7.80 -6.54
N VAL A 20 -11.78 7.49 -5.36
CA VAL A 20 -11.78 8.41 -4.20
C VAL A 20 -10.63 9.40 -4.28
N THR A 21 -9.47 8.95 -4.73
CA THR A 21 -8.21 9.70 -4.65
C THR A 21 -7.80 10.32 -5.99
N GLY A 22 -8.52 9.96 -7.07
CA GLY A 22 -8.22 10.36 -8.45
C GLY A 22 -6.93 9.76 -9.00
N ARG A 23 -6.25 8.89 -8.25
CA ARG A 23 -4.97 8.27 -8.63
C ARG A 23 -5.03 6.76 -8.48
N GLN A 24 -4.50 6.07 -9.47
CA GLN A 24 -4.42 4.61 -9.48
C GLN A 24 -3.38 4.10 -8.49
N LEU A 25 -3.51 2.84 -8.06
CA LEU A 25 -2.58 2.21 -7.11
C LEU A 25 -1.12 2.22 -7.51
N HIS A 26 -0.81 2.04 -8.79
CA HIS A 26 0.57 2.11 -9.28
C HIS A 26 1.22 3.48 -9.03
N GLU A 27 0.48 4.58 -9.15
CA GLU A 27 0.97 5.94 -8.85
C GLU A 27 1.31 6.05 -7.37
N TRP A 28 0.46 5.48 -6.50
CA TRP A 28 0.72 5.45 -5.06
C TRP A 28 1.98 4.66 -4.72
N PHE A 29 2.23 3.56 -5.42
CA PHE A 29 3.47 2.79 -5.25
C PHE A 29 4.69 3.59 -5.70
N ASP A 30 4.63 4.26 -6.86
CA ASP A 30 5.70 5.12 -7.33
C ASP A 30 6.00 6.28 -6.36
N LYS A 31 4.95 6.88 -5.78
CA LYS A 31 5.08 7.88 -4.70
C LYS A 31 5.75 7.31 -3.45
N LEU A 32 5.41 6.08 -3.05
CA LEU A 32 6.07 5.41 -1.92
C LEU A 32 7.53 5.05 -2.22
N GLU A 33 7.89 4.79 -3.48
CA GLU A 33 9.28 4.53 -3.90
C GLU A 33 10.11 5.81 -4.01
N LYS A 34 9.50 6.92 -4.43
CA LYS A 34 10.12 8.26 -4.47
C LYS A 34 10.09 8.99 -3.13
N GLY A 35 9.24 8.53 -2.22
CA GLY A 35 9.02 9.12 -0.91
C GLY A 35 10.20 8.90 0.04
N PRO A 36 10.06 9.33 1.31
CA PRO A 36 11.08 9.10 2.31
C PRO A 36 11.32 7.59 2.43
N GLY A 37 12.60 7.18 2.49
CA GLY A 37 13.06 5.79 2.54
C GLY A 37 12.69 5.03 3.83
N LEU A 38 11.52 5.31 4.39
CA LEU A 38 10.92 4.70 5.56
C LEU A 38 10.85 3.19 5.38
N THR A 39 11.25 2.42 6.38
CA THR A 39 11.20 0.95 6.33
C THR A 39 9.91 0.40 6.92
N ARG A 40 9.25 1.14 7.82
CA ARG A 40 8.04 0.70 8.52
C ARG A 40 6.76 1.02 7.75
N CYS A 41 5.84 0.05 7.72
CA CYS A 41 4.53 0.22 7.10
C CYS A 41 3.73 1.35 7.75
N SER A 42 3.70 1.42 9.08
CA SER A 42 2.95 2.45 9.82
C SER A 42 3.43 3.87 9.50
N GLU A 43 4.75 4.08 9.35
CA GLU A 43 5.29 5.39 9.02
C GLU A 43 4.93 5.80 7.59
N ARG A 44 5.05 4.88 6.62
CA ARG A 44 4.60 5.13 5.25
C ARG A 44 3.11 5.45 5.19
N THR A 45 2.29 4.75 5.99
CA THR A 45 0.86 5.01 6.09
C THR A 45 0.59 6.41 6.62
N ASN A 46 1.29 6.82 7.69
CA ASN A 46 1.10 8.14 8.28
C ASN A 46 1.56 9.25 7.32
N TRP A 47 2.73 9.11 6.69
CA TRP A 47 3.22 10.05 5.70
C TRP A 47 2.25 10.19 4.51
N LEU A 48 1.74 9.08 3.98
CA LEU A 48 0.80 9.11 2.87
C LEU A 48 -0.55 9.73 3.26
N ALA A 49 -1.00 9.47 4.49
CA ALA A 49 -2.21 10.06 5.04
C ALA A 49 -2.06 11.58 5.22
N ASP A 50 -0.93 12.03 5.76
CA ASP A 50 -0.65 13.45 6.01
C ASP A 50 -0.47 14.23 4.70
N GLU A 51 0.41 13.75 3.81
CA GLU A 51 0.81 14.46 2.59
C GLU A 51 -0.30 14.51 1.54
N TYR A 52 -1.15 13.47 1.47
CA TYR A 52 -2.23 13.38 0.49
C TYR A 52 -3.63 13.48 1.10
N GLN A 53 -3.73 13.83 2.39
CA GLN A 53 -4.99 13.92 3.14
C GLN A 53 -5.86 12.66 2.98
N LEU A 54 -5.22 11.49 2.97
CA LEU A 54 -5.89 10.20 2.82
C LEU A 54 -6.35 9.67 4.17
N SER A 55 -7.53 9.03 4.20
CA SER A 55 -7.96 8.33 5.40
C SER A 55 -6.99 7.19 5.73
N HIS A 56 -6.70 7.00 7.02
CA HIS A 56 -5.74 6.00 7.50
C HIS A 56 -6.03 4.58 6.99
N GLY A 57 -7.31 4.22 6.78
CA GLY A 57 -7.70 2.94 6.18
C GLY A 57 -7.24 2.77 4.72
N TYR A 58 -7.36 3.79 3.89
CA TYR A 58 -6.88 3.76 2.51
C TYR A 58 -5.35 3.74 2.44
N ALA A 59 -4.70 4.59 3.24
CA ALA A 59 -3.25 4.64 3.31
C ALA A 59 -2.65 3.31 3.81
N GLN A 60 -3.27 2.68 4.81
CA GLN A 60 -2.85 1.35 5.29
C GLN A 60 -3.03 0.28 4.20
N ALA A 61 -4.15 0.31 3.48
CA ALA A 61 -4.43 -0.66 2.42
C ALA A 61 -3.36 -0.61 1.31
N ILE A 62 -3.00 0.61 0.85
CA ILE A 62 -1.95 0.84 -0.16
C ILE A 62 -0.62 0.27 0.31
N VAL A 63 -0.19 0.62 1.52
CA VAL A 63 1.13 0.21 2.04
C VAL A 63 1.21 -1.30 2.25
N GLN A 64 0.14 -1.95 2.72
CA GLN A 64 0.09 -3.41 2.81
C GLN A 64 0.23 -4.08 1.44
N GLU A 65 -0.48 -3.58 0.42
CA GLU A 65 -0.38 -4.12 -0.94
C GLU A 65 1.01 -3.89 -1.54
N PHE A 66 1.62 -2.73 -1.30
CA PHE A 66 3.00 -2.43 -1.70
C PHE A 66 4.00 -3.40 -1.08
N ASP A 67 3.90 -3.63 0.23
CA ASP A 67 4.78 -4.54 0.95
C ASP A 67 4.57 -5.99 0.51
N ARG A 68 3.32 -6.42 0.31
CA ARG A 68 2.99 -7.74 -0.26
C ARG A 68 3.63 -7.95 -1.63
N ARG A 69 3.49 -6.97 -2.54
CA ARG A 69 4.11 -7.01 -3.87
C ARG A 69 5.62 -7.01 -3.81
N ARG A 70 6.24 -6.24 -2.90
CA ARG A 70 7.70 -6.28 -2.70
C ARG A 70 8.17 -7.63 -2.20
N ARG A 71 7.48 -8.22 -1.21
CA ARG A 71 7.80 -9.58 -0.72
C ARG A 71 7.66 -10.61 -1.84
N ASN A 72 6.59 -10.56 -2.62
CA ASN A 72 6.39 -11.44 -3.78
C ASN A 72 7.44 -11.22 -4.88
N ARG A 73 7.87 -9.99 -5.13
CA ARG A 73 8.92 -9.65 -6.10
C ARG A 73 10.33 -10.03 -5.63
N THR A 74 10.58 -10.12 -4.33
CA THR A 74 11.83 -10.69 -3.81
C THR A 74 11.81 -12.22 -3.82
N ALA A 75 10.61 -12.82 -3.80
CA ALA A 75 10.41 -14.27 -3.81
C ALA A 75 10.51 -14.92 -5.20
N ILE A 76 10.90 -14.21 -6.25
CA ILE A 76 11.36 -14.88 -7.48
C ILE A 76 12.68 -15.58 -7.16
N PRO A 77 12.73 -16.93 -7.14
CA PRO A 77 14.00 -17.62 -7.10
C PRO A 77 14.77 -17.17 -8.33
N ARG A 78 15.99 -16.71 -8.09
CA ARG A 78 17.01 -16.56 -9.12
C ARG A 78 17.15 -17.91 -9.84
N GLN A 79 16.39 -18.14 -10.91
CA GLN A 79 16.74 -19.15 -11.89
C GLN A 79 18.04 -18.65 -12.54
N ARG A 80 19.15 -19.16 -12.00
CA ARG A 80 20.45 -19.10 -12.66
C ARG A 80 20.34 -19.92 -13.97
N PRO A 81 20.93 -19.44 -15.08
CA PRO A 81 21.18 -20.29 -16.24
C PRO A 81 22.17 -21.41 -15.90
#